data_AF-A0A8D0L3N1-F1
#
_entry.id   AF-A0A8D0L3N1-F1
#
_cell.length_a   1.000
_cell.length_b   1.000
_cell.length_c   1.000
_cell.angle_alpha   90.00
_cell.angle_beta   90.00
_cell.angle_gamma   90.00
#
_symmetry.space_group_name_H-M   'P 1'
#
loop_
_entity.id
_entity.type
_entity.pdbx_description
1 polymer ?
#
loop_
_entity_poly.entity_id
_entity_poly.type
_entity_poly.pdbx_seq_one_letter_code
_entity_poly.pdbx_strand_id
1 'polypeptide(L)'
;MLDPIFINFGQHAVHSLNTAIQAWQQNQCPEAEELVFSHFVICNDTQETLRFGQVDTDENVLLVSLHSHQYSWRSHKSPQLLHICIEGWGNWRWSEPFSVDNAGIFIRTIQYKGRTASLIIKVQQFSGVQKQIIICGRQIFCSYLPESI
;
A
#
# COMPACT_ATOMS: atom_id res chain seq x y z
N MET A 1 16.50 30.03 -38.25
CA MET A 1 17.27 29.01 -37.51
C MET A 1 16.28 28.41 -36.52
N LEU A 2 16.05 27.09 -36.54
CA LEU A 2 15.12 26.42 -35.62
C LEU A 2 15.87 26.10 -34.34
N ASP A 3 15.39 26.58 -33.20
CA ASP A 3 15.99 26.29 -31.91
C ASP A 3 15.68 24.84 -31.48
N PRO A 4 16.65 24.13 -30.89
CA PRO A 4 16.42 22.77 -30.41
C PRO A 4 15.45 22.76 -29.22
N ILE A 5 14.51 21.80 -29.25
CA ILE A 5 13.62 21.49 -28.14
C ILE A 5 14.19 20.27 -27.41
N PHE A 6 14.40 20.39 -26.10
CA PHE A 6 14.81 19.29 -25.25
C PHE A 6 13.63 18.77 -24.43
N ILE A 7 13.46 17.45 -24.43
CA ILE A 7 12.44 16.76 -23.64
C ILE A 7 13.15 15.78 -22.70
N ASN A 8 12.87 15.88 -21.40
CA ASN A 8 13.41 14.99 -20.39
C ASN A 8 12.33 14.03 -19.89
N PHE A 9 12.66 12.75 -19.82
CA PHE A 9 11.77 11.72 -19.28
C PHE A 9 12.32 11.19 -17.96
N GLY A 10 11.48 11.22 -16.91
CA GLY A 10 11.80 10.57 -15.64
C GLY A 10 11.55 9.07 -15.69
N GLN A 11 12.14 8.33 -14.75
CA GLN A 11 11.99 6.87 -14.62
C GLN A 11 10.53 6.39 -14.58
N HIS A 12 9.64 7.16 -13.94
CA HIS A 12 8.20 6.87 -13.88
C HIS A 12 7.53 6.97 -15.25
N ALA A 13 7.90 7.97 -16.07
CA ALA A 13 7.36 8.11 -17.41
C ALA A 13 7.84 6.97 -18.33
N VAL A 14 9.12 6.59 -18.21
CA VAL A 14 9.68 5.45 -18.94
C VAL A 14 8.96 4.15 -18.56
N HIS A 15 8.72 3.93 -17.25
CA HIS A 15 7.97 2.78 -16.77
C HIS A 15 6.56 2.73 -17.35
N SER A 16 5.78 3.81 -17.24
CA SER A 16 4.41 3.84 -17.76
C SER A 16 4.35 3.55 -19.26
N LEU A 17 5.27 4.11 -20.06
CA LEU A 17 5.36 3.85 -21.50
C LEU A 17 5.71 2.39 -21.78
N ASN A 18 6.69 1.84 -21.07
CA ASN A 18 7.10 0.45 -21.23
C ASN A 18 5.96 -0.51 -20.88
N THR A 19 5.29 -0.31 -19.74
CA THR A 19 4.15 -1.15 -19.32
C THR A 19 2.97 -1.02 -20.29
N ALA A 20 2.72 0.17 -20.86
CA ALA A 20 1.69 0.35 -21.89
C ALA A 20 2.01 -0.45 -23.18
N ILE A 21 3.28 -0.47 -23.60
CA ILE A 21 3.71 -1.29 -24.74
C ILE A 21 3.54 -2.78 -24.44
N GLN A 22 3.91 -3.22 -23.23
CA GLN A 22 3.73 -4.62 -22.81
C GLN A 22 2.25 -5.01 -22.78
N ALA A 23 1.38 -4.16 -22.22
CA ALA A 23 -0.06 -4.37 -22.20
C ALA A 23 -0.65 -4.48 -23.61
N TRP A 24 -0.18 -3.63 -24.54
CA TRP A 24 -0.59 -3.72 -25.95
C TRP A 24 -0.19 -5.05 -26.58
N GLN A 25 1.03 -5.54 -26.29
CA GLN A 25 1.52 -6.82 -26.79
C GLN A 25 0.75 -8.00 -26.18
N GLN A 26 0.36 -7.92 -24.90
CA GLN A 26 -0.43 -8.95 -24.21
C GLN A 26 -1.82 -9.16 -24.80
N ASN A 27 -2.37 -8.21 -25.58
CA ASN A 27 -3.60 -8.45 -26.34
C ASN A 27 -3.50 -9.68 -27.28
N GLN A 28 -2.29 -10.12 -27.60
CA GLN A 28 -2.03 -11.32 -28.42
C GLN A 28 -1.89 -12.61 -27.59
N CYS A 29 -1.85 -12.53 -26.26
CA CYS A 29 -1.67 -13.65 -25.34
C CYS A 29 -2.50 -13.44 -24.05
N PRO A 30 -3.81 -13.73 -24.08
CA PRO A 30 -4.70 -13.50 -22.94
C PRO A 30 -4.37 -14.35 -21.70
N GLU A 31 -3.63 -15.45 -21.85
CA GLU A 31 -3.21 -16.31 -20.74
C GLU A 31 -1.99 -15.77 -19.97
N ALA A 32 -1.39 -14.66 -20.43
CA ALA A 32 -0.26 -14.05 -19.75
C ALA A 32 -0.63 -13.54 -18.35
N GLU A 33 0.37 -13.48 -17.45
CA GLU A 33 0.20 -12.90 -16.12
C GLU A 33 -0.21 -11.43 -16.18
N GLU A 34 -1.02 -11.01 -15.20
CA GLU A 34 -1.50 -9.63 -15.09
C GLU A 34 -0.34 -8.65 -14.87
N LEU A 35 -0.30 -7.58 -15.67
CA LEU A 35 0.69 -6.52 -15.51
C LEU A 35 0.35 -5.59 -14.35
N VAL A 36 1.38 -5.19 -13.61
CA VAL A 36 1.30 -4.13 -12.61
C VAL A 36 1.63 -2.79 -13.26
N PHE A 37 0.60 -1.96 -13.44
CA PHE A 37 0.72 -0.61 -14.01
C PHE A 37 1.15 0.43 -12.98
N SER A 38 0.73 0.24 -11.73
CA SER A 38 1.02 1.20 -10.66
C SER A 38 2.45 1.10 -10.14
N HIS A 39 2.96 2.22 -9.63
CA HIS A 39 4.25 2.26 -8.92
C HIS A 39 4.17 1.67 -7.50
N PHE A 40 2.97 1.50 -6.97
CA PHE A 40 2.75 0.95 -5.63
C PHE A 40 1.74 -0.17 -5.72
N VAL A 41 2.00 -1.27 -5.01
CA VAL A 41 1.04 -2.35 -4.80
C VAL A 41 0.92 -2.59 -3.30
N ILE A 42 -0.29 -2.50 -2.78
CA ILE A 42 -0.59 -2.74 -1.36
C ILE A 42 -1.16 -4.15 -1.25
N CYS A 43 -0.54 -5.02 -0.46
CA CYS A 43 -0.88 -6.42 -0.30
C CYS A 43 -1.34 -6.67 1.14
N ASN A 44 -2.54 -7.24 1.30
CA ASN A 44 -3.04 -7.69 2.59
C ASN A 44 -2.72 -9.17 2.79
N ASP A 45 -1.61 -9.45 3.46
CA ASP A 45 -1.20 -10.79 3.90
C ASP A 45 -1.68 -11.06 5.34
N THR A 46 -2.92 -10.67 5.62
CA THR A 46 -3.62 -10.92 6.89
C THR A 46 -4.90 -11.71 6.62
N GLN A 47 -5.45 -12.32 7.67
CA GLN A 47 -6.75 -13.00 7.64
C GLN A 47 -7.93 -12.06 7.91
N GLU A 48 -7.67 -10.76 8.02
CA GLU A 48 -8.67 -9.74 8.28
C GLU A 48 -8.86 -8.87 7.05
N THR A 49 -10.05 -8.31 6.87
CA THR A 49 -10.22 -7.21 5.91
C THR A 49 -9.62 -5.94 6.51
N LEU A 50 -8.79 -5.27 5.74
CA LEU A 50 -8.14 -4.03 6.13
C LEU A 50 -8.78 -2.85 5.41
N ARG A 51 -8.60 -1.66 5.97
CA ARG A 51 -8.69 -0.41 5.22
C ARG A 51 -7.37 0.33 5.31
N PHE A 52 -7.03 1.05 4.27
CA PHE A 52 -5.87 1.94 4.26
C PHE A 52 -6.22 3.27 3.60
N GLY A 53 -5.40 4.29 3.86
CA GLY A 53 -5.57 5.62 3.30
C GLY A 53 -4.31 6.47 3.41
N GLN A 54 -4.24 7.54 2.61
CA GLN A 54 -3.20 8.56 2.73
C GLN A 54 -3.50 9.39 3.96
N VAL A 55 -2.48 9.60 4.79
CA VAL A 55 -2.57 10.49 5.94
C VAL A 55 -2.92 11.90 5.45
N ASP A 56 -3.72 12.63 6.25
CA ASP A 56 -4.25 13.96 5.93
C ASP A 56 -5.22 14.00 4.74
N THR A 57 -5.81 12.85 4.39
CA THR A 57 -6.88 12.75 3.40
C THR A 57 -8.10 12.02 3.98
N ASP A 58 -9.20 12.05 3.24
CA ASP A 58 -10.41 11.27 3.49
C ASP A 58 -10.39 9.89 2.82
N GLU A 59 -9.23 9.46 2.30
CA GLU A 59 -9.12 8.19 1.60
C GLU A 59 -9.34 7.00 2.53
N ASN A 60 -10.17 6.07 2.07
CA ASN A 60 -10.52 4.88 2.82
C ASN A 60 -10.78 3.72 1.84
N VAL A 61 -9.69 3.04 1.44
CA VAL A 61 -9.74 1.93 0.51
C VAL A 61 -9.86 0.62 1.27
N LEU A 62 -10.88 -0.17 0.94
CA LEU A 62 -11.07 -1.51 1.50
C LEU A 62 -10.16 -2.52 0.79
N LEU A 63 -9.45 -3.34 1.56
CA LEU A 63 -8.57 -4.39 1.05
C LEU A 63 -8.88 -5.72 1.73
N VAL A 64 -9.51 -6.61 0.97
CA VAL A 64 -9.89 -7.95 1.43
C VAL A 64 -8.65 -8.77 1.80
N SER A 65 -8.82 -9.69 2.75
CA SER A 65 -7.80 -10.67 3.14
C SER A 65 -7.20 -11.38 1.93
N LEU A 66 -5.87 -11.53 1.91
CA LEU A 66 -5.08 -12.20 0.86
C LEU A 66 -5.20 -11.57 -0.55
N HIS A 67 -5.60 -10.30 -0.64
CA HIS A 67 -5.69 -9.56 -1.90
C HIS A 67 -4.66 -8.44 -1.99
N SER A 68 -4.37 -8.02 -3.22
CA SER A 68 -3.54 -6.87 -3.53
C SER A 68 -4.36 -5.75 -4.18
N HIS A 69 -3.82 -4.54 -4.13
CA HIS A 69 -4.40 -3.36 -4.74
C HIS A 69 -3.31 -2.50 -5.39
N GLN A 70 -3.43 -2.30 -6.70
CA GLN A 70 -2.59 -1.37 -7.45
C GLN A 70 -2.96 0.07 -7.05
N TYR A 71 -1.97 0.85 -6.59
CA TYR A 71 -2.22 2.07 -5.84
C TYR A 71 -1.46 3.28 -6.38
N SER A 72 -2.03 4.47 -6.20
CA SER A 72 -1.42 5.73 -6.61
C SER A 72 -1.73 6.84 -5.62
N TRP A 73 -0.77 7.74 -5.46
CA TRP A 73 -0.89 8.88 -4.56
C TRP A 73 -1.73 9.98 -5.21
N ARG A 74 -2.52 10.70 -4.40
CA ARG A 74 -3.26 11.88 -4.88
C ARG A 74 -2.32 13.03 -5.23
N SER A 75 -1.19 13.11 -4.51
CA SER A 75 -0.18 14.14 -4.67
C SER A 75 1.20 13.57 -4.37
N HIS A 76 2.19 13.99 -5.15
CA HIS A 76 3.61 13.71 -4.89
C HIS A 76 4.33 14.86 -4.17
N LYS A 77 3.58 15.89 -3.74
CA LYS A 77 4.15 17.06 -3.02
C LYS A 77 4.20 16.87 -1.50
N SER A 78 3.41 15.94 -0.98
CA SER A 78 3.34 15.60 0.44
C SER A 78 4.13 14.33 0.75
N PRO A 79 4.53 14.12 2.01
CA PRO A 79 5.08 12.84 2.46
C PRO A 79 4.16 11.68 2.10
N GLN A 80 4.73 10.59 1.59
CA GLN A 80 3.98 9.39 1.21
C GLN A 80 3.73 8.52 2.44
N LEU A 81 2.78 8.95 3.26
CA LEU A 81 2.40 8.31 4.51
C LEU A 81 1.06 7.60 4.38
N LEU A 82 1.03 6.35 4.84
CA LEU A 82 -0.19 5.55 4.97
C LEU A 82 -0.53 5.32 6.43
N HIS A 83 -1.80 5.08 6.68
CA HIS A 83 -2.32 4.48 7.90
C HIS A 83 -3.25 3.31 7.56
N ILE A 84 -3.37 2.34 8.47
CA ILE A 84 -4.17 1.14 8.25
C ILE A 84 -5.15 0.98 9.41
N CYS A 85 -6.35 0.50 9.15
CA CYS A 85 -7.25 0.01 10.20
C CYS A 85 -7.78 -1.40 9.86
N ILE A 86 -8.24 -2.11 10.88
CA ILE A 86 -8.84 -3.44 10.76
C ILE A 86 -10.36 -3.28 10.68
N GLU A 87 -10.96 -3.72 9.58
CA GLU A 87 -12.38 -3.51 9.31
C GLU A 87 -13.28 -4.14 10.38
N GLY A 88 -12.95 -5.37 10.80
CA GLY A 88 -13.72 -6.14 11.77
C GLY A 88 -13.81 -5.53 13.17
N TRP A 89 -13.08 -4.44 13.46
CA TRP A 89 -13.12 -3.76 14.77
C TRP A 89 -14.21 -2.68 14.85
N GLY A 90 -14.85 -2.33 13.73
CA GLY A 90 -16.08 -1.54 13.68
C GLY A 90 -15.97 -0.04 14.01
N ASN A 91 -14.77 0.46 14.32
CA ASN A 91 -14.52 1.88 14.63
C ASN A 91 -13.49 2.56 13.74
N TRP A 92 -12.95 1.84 12.74
CA TRP A 92 -11.92 2.31 11.80
C TRP A 92 -10.77 3.07 12.45
N ARG A 93 -10.32 2.59 13.63
CA ARG A 93 -9.20 3.22 14.31
C ARG A 93 -7.93 2.99 13.52
N TRP A 94 -7.44 4.07 12.93
CA TRP A 94 -6.18 4.10 12.21
C TRP A 94 -5.00 3.75 13.12
N SER A 95 -4.03 3.03 12.56
CA SER A 95 -2.71 2.85 13.13
C SER A 95 -1.94 4.17 13.15
N GLU A 96 -0.81 4.19 13.86
CA GLU A 96 0.19 5.24 13.64
C GLU A 96 0.64 5.27 12.16
N PRO A 97 0.92 6.46 11.59
CA PRO A 97 1.38 6.58 10.21
C PRO A 97 2.71 5.86 9.94
N PHE A 98 2.92 5.41 8.71
CA PHE A 98 4.19 4.88 8.24
C PHE A 98 4.51 5.39 6.83
N SER A 99 5.80 5.60 6.55
CA SER A 99 6.27 6.01 5.23
C SER A 99 6.50 4.80 4.34
N VAL A 100 6.19 4.96 3.05
CA VAL A 100 6.55 4.00 2.00
C VAL A 100 7.78 4.42 1.20
N ASP A 101 8.42 5.54 1.57
CA ASP A 101 9.58 6.08 0.85
C ASP A 101 10.81 5.19 1.03
N ASN A 102 10.99 4.65 2.22
CA ASN A 102 12.12 3.79 2.55
C ASN A 102 11.69 2.32 2.61
N ALA A 103 12.46 1.44 1.96
CA ALA A 103 12.29 0.01 2.12
C ALA A 103 12.65 -0.41 3.55
N GLY A 104 11.91 -1.38 4.10
CA GLY A 104 12.12 -1.82 5.48
C GLY A 104 10.91 -2.53 6.06
N ILE A 105 11.03 -2.89 7.34
CA ILE A 105 9.95 -3.51 8.12
C ILE A 105 9.58 -2.55 9.24
N PHE A 106 8.29 -2.24 9.33
CA PHE A 106 7.73 -1.36 10.34
C PHE A 106 6.70 -2.14 11.15
N ILE A 107 6.65 -1.89 12.45
CA ILE A 107 5.59 -2.40 13.31
C ILE A 107 4.67 -1.23 13.63
N ARG A 108 3.36 -1.45 13.47
CA ARG A 108 2.33 -0.48 13.81
C ARG A 108 1.27 -1.14 14.66
N THR A 109 0.86 -0.44 15.71
CA THR A 109 -0.06 -0.97 16.71
C THR A 109 -1.40 -0.27 16.59
N ILE A 110 -2.48 -1.06 16.70
CA ILE A 110 -3.84 -0.55 16.82
C ILE A 110 -4.39 -1.05 18.16
N GLN A 111 -4.86 -0.12 19.00
CA GLN A 111 -5.41 -0.44 20.32
C GLN A 111 -6.88 -0.08 20.37
N TYR A 112 -7.73 -1.01 20.79
CA TYR A 112 -9.16 -0.76 20.95
C TYR A 112 -9.80 -1.67 22.00
N LYS A 113 -10.51 -1.10 22.98
CA LYS A 113 -11.27 -1.84 24.01
C LYS A 113 -10.46 -3.00 24.64
N GLY A 114 -9.23 -2.72 25.08
CA GLY A 114 -8.35 -3.73 25.69
C GLY A 114 -7.76 -4.76 24.71
N ARG A 115 -8.04 -4.65 23.41
CA ARG A 115 -7.40 -5.43 22.34
C ARG A 115 -6.27 -4.62 21.74
N THR A 116 -5.13 -5.27 21.56
CA THR A 116 -3.97 -4.71 20.87
C THR A 116 -3.62 -5.60 19.70
N ALA A 117 -3.60 -5.04 18.50
CA ALA A 117 -3.15 -5.72 17.28
C ALA A 117 -1.88 -5.04 16.79
N SER A 118 -0.88 -5.87 16.51
CA SER A 118 0.34 -5.45 15.83
C SER A 118 0.28 -5.84 14.35
N LEU A 119 0.50 -4.85 13.49
CA LEU A 119 0.67 -4.98 12.05
C LEU A 119 2.16 -4.95 11.73
N ILE A 120 2.63 -5.94 10.98
CA ILE A 120 4.00 -5.98 10.45
C ILE A 120 3.91 -5.51 9.00
N ILE A 121 4.44 -4.32 8.73
CA ILE A 121 4.40 -3.70 7.40
C ILE A 121 5.76 -3.84 6.76
N LYS A 122 5.82 -4.54 5.63
CA LYS A 122 7.04 -4.70 4.83
C LYS A 122 6.94 -3.82 3.61
N VAL A 123 7.83 -2.83 3.49
CA VAL A 123 7.98 -2.03 2.28
C VAL A 123 9.18 -2.59 1.52
N GLN A 124 8.93 -3.14 0.34
CA GLN A 124 9.92 -3.79 -0.49
C GLN A 124 9.99 -3.11 -1.85
N GLN A 125 11.19 -2.95 -2.38
CA GLN A 125 11.38 -2.49 -3.75
C GLN A 125 11.44 -3.72 -4.66
N PHE A 126 10.45 -3.88 -5.54
CA PHE A 126 10.42 -5.03 -6.46
C PHE A 126 11.00 -4.69 -7.83
N SER A 127 11.03 -3.41 -8.21
CA SER A 127 11.72 -2.90 -9.39
C SER A 127 12.32 -1.51 -9.11
N GLY A 128 13.09 -0.95 -10.04
CA GLY A 128 13.70 0.38 -9.87
C GLY A 128 12.70 1.50 -9.56
N VAL A 129 11.43 1.34 -9.96
CA VAL A 129 10.38 2.37 -9.90
C VAL A 129 9.12 1.92 -9.16
N GLN A 130 9.02 0.64 -8.81
CA GLN A 130 7.84 0.10 -8.18
C GLN A 130 8.14 -0.52 -6.82
N LYS A 131 7.19 -0.35 -5.90
CA LYS A 131 7.26 -0.80 -4.51
C LYS A 131 6.05 -1.66 -4.16
N GLN A 132 6.32 -2.68 -3.35
CA GLN A 132 5.33 -3.55 -2.77
C GLN A 132 5.25 -3.28 -1.28
N ILE A 133 4.03 -3.05 -0.77
CA ILE A 133 3.75 -2.83 0.64
C ILE A 133 2.93 -4.01 1.13
N ILE A 134 3.53 -4.88 1.92
CA ILE A 134 2.87 -6.08 2.43
C ILE A 134 2.51 -5.84 3.89
N ILE A 135 1.21 -5.84 4.18
CA ILE A 135 0.70 -5.84 5.54
C ILE A 135 0.58 -7.31 5.97
N CYS A 136 1.53 -7.78 6.76
CA CYS A 136 1.47 -9.09 7.37
C CYS A 136 0.78 -8.99 8.74
N GLY A 137 -0.03 -10.01 9.05
CA GLY A 137 -0.67 -10.12 10.35
C GLY A 137 0.27 -10.75 11.39
N ARG A 138 0.01 -10.41 12.65
CA ARG A 138 -0.05 -11.32 13.82
C ARG A 138 0.89 -10.99 14.99
N GLN A 139 0.31 -10.30 15.97
CA GLN A 139 0.08 -10.80 17.35
C GLN A 139 -1.15 -10.03 17.89
N ILE A 140 -2.21 -10.75 18.29
CA ILE A 140 -3.35 -10.15 19.00
C ILE A 140 -3.19 -10.52 20.47
N PHE A 141 -2.99 -9.52 21.31
CA PHE A 141 -3.00 -9.68 22.75
C PHE A 141 -4.36 -9.24 23.28
N CYS A 142 -5.07 -10.17 23.93
CA CYS A 142 -6.30 -9.89 24.66
C CYS A 142 -5.98 -10.01 26.15
N SER A 143 -6.11 -8.91 26.89
CA SER A 143 -6.18 -8.99 28.35
C SER A 143 -7.61 -9.33 28.74
N TYR A 144 -7.81 -10.47 29.41
CA TYR A 144 -9.09 -10.87 30.00
C TYR A 144 -9.17 -10.52 31.48
N LEU A 145 -8.24 -9.70 32.01
CA LEU A 145 -8.36 -9.18 33.37
C LEU A 145 -9.61 -8.29 33.41
N PRO A 146 -10.64 -8.64 34.21
CA PRO A 146 -11.70 -7.69 34.49
C PRO A 146 -11.05 -6.48 35.16
N GLU A 147 -11.31 -5.27 34.68
CA GLU A 147 -11.03 -4.07 35.45
C GLU A 147 -11.73 -4.26 36.81
N SER A 148 -10.92 -4.39 37.86
CA SER A 148 -11.42 -4.51 39.22
C SER A 148 -12.32 -3.32 39.52
N ILE A 149 -13.55 -3.63 39.97
CA ILE A 149 -14.61 -2.72 40.42
C ILE A 149 -14.08 -1.69 41.41
#